data_AF-A0A2G9MQN9-F1
#
_entry.id   AF-A0A2G9MQN9-F1
#
_cell.length_a   1.000
_cell.length_b   1.000
_cell.length_c   1.000
_cell.angle_alpha   90.00
_cell.angle_beta   90.00
_cell.angle_gamma   90.00
#
_symmetry.space_group_name_H-M   'P 1'
#
loop_
_entity.id
_entity.type
_entity.pdbx_description
1 polymer ?
#
loop_
_entity_poly.entity_id
_entity_poly.type
_entity_poly.pdbx_seq_one_letter_code
_entity_poly.pdbx_strand_id
1 'polypeptide(L)'
;MSFLKKKQNFNKQLLGGMIAFVVFLIIFLVTNSIVERNNRTFAELSAKEKVDYINKIVTFTDNENYFSYAVFAEDRTYCDFITNSSLKKECYKYATEYKEQPFYPEMSAQEMEDETAFQAALFSENKTVCNNILNEDKKNSCITLLS
;
A
#
# COMPACT_ATOMS: atom_id res chain seq x y z
N MET A 1 -45.32 47.00 22.22
CA MET A 1 -45.43 45.57 21.82
C MET A 1 -44.46 45.14 20.71
N SER A 2 -43.91 46.04 19.87
CA SER A 2 -43.00 45.71 18.76
C SER A 2 -41.62 45.15 19.17
N PHE A 3 -41.02 45.64 20.27
CA PHE A 3 -39.66 45.26 20.70
C PHE A 3 -39.53 43.80 21.18
N LEU A 4 -40.55 43.24 21.81
CA LEU A 4 -40.51 41.86 22.33
C LEU A 4 -40.50 40.82 21.19
N LYS A 5 -41.24 41.09 20.10
CA LYS A 5 -41.29 40.21 18.92
C LYS A 5 -39.95 40.19 18.17
N LYS A 6 -39.24 41.32 18.15
CA LYS A 6 -37.90 41.44 17.54
C LYS A 6 -36.83 40.64 18.31
N LYS A 7 -36.88 40.66 19.66
CA LYS A 7 -35.95 39.90 20.52
C LYS A 7 -36.14 38.39 20.38
N GLN A 8 -37.38 37.93 20.22
CA GLN A 8 -37.70 36.50 20.09
C GLN A 8 -37.22 35.90 18.75
N ASN A 9 -37.26 36.68 17.67
CA ASN A 9 -36.73 36.25 16.36
C ASN A 9 -35.20 36.22 16.31
N PHE A 10 -34.53 37.14 17.01
CA PHE A 10 -33.08 37.19 17.07
C PHE A 10 -32.49 35.93 17.75
N ASN A 11 -33.08 35.49 18.87
CA ASN A 11 -32.61 34.28 19.57
C ASN A 11 -32.77 32.99 18.75
N LYS A 12 -33.80 32.90 17.91
CA LYS A 12 -34.00 31.73 17.02
C LYS A 12 -32.96 31.67 15.91
N GLN A 13 -32.62 32.82 15.31
CA GLN A 13 -31.56 32.90 14.30
C GLN A 13 -30.19 32.58 14.90
N LEU A 14 -29.89 33.10 16.09
CA LEU A 14 -28.62 32.83 16.77
C LEU A 14 -28.47 31.34 17.13
N LEU A 15 -29.54 30.72 17.66
CA LEU A 15 -29.53 29.30 18.01
C LEU A 15 -29.38 28.40 16.77
N GLY A 16 -30.08 28.72 15.68
CA GLY A 16 -29.94 28.01 14.40
C GLY A 16 -28.52 28.11 13.83
N GLY A 17 -27.90 29.29 13.92
CA GLY A 17 -26.51 29.50 13.51
C GLY A 17 -25.51 28.68 14.33
N MET A 18 -25.67 28.63 15.65
CA MET A 18 -24.79 27.81 16.50
C MET A 18 -24.90 26.32 16.20
N ILE A 19 -26.11 25.80 16.00
CA ILE A 19 -26.32 24.38 15.66
C ILE A 19 -25.64 24.06 14.32
N ALA A 20 -25.84 24.90 13.30
CA ALA A 20 -25.21 24.70 11.99
C ALA A 20 -23.68 24.71 12.08
N PHE A 21 -23.10 25.61 12.88
CA PHE A 21 -21.66 25.69 13.09
C PHE A 21 -21.09 24.44 13.78
N VAL A 22 -21.77 23.94 14.82
CA VAL A 22 -21.36 22.71 15.52
C VAL A 22 -21.41 21.51 14.58
N VAL A 23 -22.48 21.37 13.79
CA VAL A 23 -22.58 20.28 12.80
C VAL A 23 -21.47 20.37 11.76
N PHE A 24 -21.16 21.58 11.27
CA PHE A 24 -20.05 21.78 10.33
C PHE A 24 -18.70 21.38 10.92
N LEU A 25 -18.42 21.76 12.17
CA LEU A 25 -17.20 21.35 12.87
C LEU A 25 -17.08 19.84 13.02
N ILE A 26 -18.18 19.16 13.38
CA ILE A 26 -18.19 17.70 13.51
C ILE A 26 -17.89 17.05 12.16
N ILE A 27 -18.53 17.51 11.07
CA ILE A 27 -18.27 16.99 9.72
C ILE A 27 -16.80 17.19 9.35
N PHE A 28 -16.26 18.39 9.54
CA PHE A 28 -14.86 18.73 9.22
C PHE A 28 -13.87 17.85 10.00
N LEU A 29 -14.10 17.62 11.29
CA LEU A 29 -13.26 16.75 12.12
C LEU A 29 -13.31 15.30 11.65
N VAL A 30 -14.49 14.79 11.31
CA VAL A 30 -14.66 13.42 10.79
C VAL A 30 -13.94 13.26 9.45
N THR A 31 -14.10 14.21 8.52
CA THR A 31 -13.46 14.14 7.20
C THR A 31 -11.93 14.18 7.31
N ASN A 32 -11.38 15.05 8.16
CA ASN A 32 -9.92 15.12 8.35
C ASN A 32 -9.37 13.84 8.99
N SER A 33 -10.10 13.25 9.95
CA SER A 33 -9.71 12.00 10.60
C SER A 33 -9.71 10.79 9.64
N ILE A 34 -10.53 10.83 8.59
CA ILE A 34 -10.56 9.80 7.54
C ILE A 34 -9.39 9.98 6.57
N VAL A 35 -9.09 11.23 6.19
CA VAL A 35 -7.95 11.54 5.30
C VAL A 35 -6.63 11.14 5.94
N GLU A 36 -6.44 11.42 7.23
CA GLU A 36 -5.20 11.08 7.95
C GLU A 36 -5.00 9.56 8.10
N ARG A 37 -6.08 8.79 8.21
CA ARG A 37 -6.01 7.32 8.24
C ARG A 37 -5.59 6.70 6.90
N ASN A 38 -5.83 7.39 5.79
CA ASN A 38 -5.48 6.90 4.45
C ASN A 38 -4.07 7.29 4.00
N ASN A 39 -3.33 8.04 4.82
CA ASN A 39 -2.00 8.55 4.48
C ASN A 39 -0.86 7.84 5.24
N ARG A 40 -1.16 6.72 5.92
CA ARG A 40 -0.09 5.87 6.49
C ARG A 40 0.77 5.37 5.34
N THR A 41 2.06 5.64 5.43
CA THR A 41 3.00 5.14 4.43
C THR A 41 3.07 3.62 4.54
N PHE A 42 3.30 2.93 3.42
CA PHE A 42 3.42 1.46 3.42
C PHE A 42 4.43 0.98 4.47
N ALA A 43 5.50 1.74 4.70
CA ALA A 43 6.52 1.47 5.72
C ALA A 43 5.95 1.33 7.14
N GLU A 44 4.94 2.12 7.50
CA GLU A 44 4.33 2.18 8.85
C GLU A 44 3.30 1.07 9.11
N LEU A 45 2.91 0.32 8.07
CA LEU A 45 2.00 -0.80 8.22
C LEU A 45 2.66 -1.97 8.96
N SER A 46 1.92 -2.63 9.84
CA SER A 46 2.35 -3.91 10.39
C SER A 46 2.50 -4.95 9.27
N ALA A 47 3.31 -5.99 9.49
CA ALA A 47 3.50 -7.05 8.50
C ALA A 47 2.17 -7.59 7.97
N LYS A 48 1.19 -7.82 8.86
CA LYS A 48 -0.16 -8.25 8.51
C LYS A 48 -0.91 -7.25 7.64
N GLU A 49 -0.85 -5.96 7.96
CA GLU A 49 -1.51 -4.91 7.17
C GLU A 49 -0.85 -4.72 5.80
N LYS A 50 0.47 -4.93 5.69
CA LYS A 50 1.19 -4.96 4.40
C LYS A 50 0.68 -6.11 3.54
N VAL A 51 0.56 -7.30 4.12
CA VAL A 51 -0.01 -8.48 3.44
C VAL A 51 -1.42 -8.17 2.92
N ASP A 52 -2.29 -7.63 3.78
CA ASP A 52 -3.67 -7.30 3.42
C ASP A 52 -3.77 -6.18 2.37
N TYR A 53 -2.89 -5.18 2.43
CA TYR A 53 -2.81 -4.09 1.44
C TYR A 53 -2.40 -4.62 0.06
N ILE A 54 -1.37 -5.47 0.01
CA ILE A 54 -0.92 -6.08 -1.23
C ILE A 54 -1.99 -7.05 -1.77
N ASN A 55 -2.63 -7.85 -0.90
CA ASN A 55 -3.74 -8.76 -1.26
C ASN A 55 -4.92 -8.04 -1.90
N LYS A 56 -5.09 -6.74 -1.60
CA LYS A 56 -6.16 -5.91 -2.15
C LYS A 56 -5.80 -5.32 -3.51
N ILE A 57 -4.51 -5.19 -3.83
CA ILE A 57 -4.01 -4.53 -5.05
C ILE A 57 -3.64 -5.55 -6.11
N VAL A 58 -3.02 -6.65 -5.69
CA VAL A 58 -2.57 -7.73 -6.56
C VAL A 58 -3.53 -8.90 -6.38
N THR A 59 -4.21 -9.29 -7.46
CA THR A 59 -4.97 -10.54 -7.47
C THR A 59 -3.96 -11.69 -7.51
N PHE A 60 -3.52 -12.12 -6.33
CA PHE A 60 -2.54 -13.20 -6.18
C PHE A 60 -3.07 -14.51 -6.72
N THR A 61 -2.67 -14.87 -7.93
CA THR A 61 -3.06 -16.15 -8.53
C THR A 61 -1.87 -16.98 -9.00
N ASP A 62 -0.67 -16.41 -8.91
CA ASP A 62 0.53 -16.87 -9.56
C ASP A 62 1.62 -17.17 -8.52
N ASN A 63 2.15 -18.39 -8.64
CA ASN A 63 3.19 -18.98 -7.80
C ASN A 63 4.44 -18.09 -7.66
N GLU A 64 4.73 -17.28 -8.68
CA GLU A 64 5.93 -16.44 -8.77
C GLU A 64 5.86 -15.20 -7.89
N ASN A 65 4.64 -14.67 -7.71
CA ASN A 65 4.41 -13.55 -6.80
C ASN A 65 4.64 -13.98 -5.36
N TYR A 66 4.10 -15.14 -4.95
CA TYR A 66 4.34 -15.70 -3.62
C TYR A 66 5.81 -16.04 -3.36
N PHE A 67 6.53 -16.50 -4.38
CA PHE A 67 7.98 -16.74 -4.30
C PHE A 67 8.73 -15.46 -3.98
N SER A 68 8.52 -14.41 -4.77
CA SER A 68 9.19 -13.11 -4.58
C SER A 68 8.92 -12.56 -3.18
N TYR A 69 7.68 -12.63 -2.72
CA TYR A 69 7.31 -12.18 -1.38
C TYR A 69 8.02 -12.95 -0.27
N ALA A 70 8.09 -14.27 -0.36
CA ALA A 70 8.75 -15.07 0.66
C ALA A 70 10.24 -14.73 0.79
N VAL A 71 10.89 -14.40 -0.33
CA VAL A 71 12.29 -14.04 -0.38
C VAL A 71 12.51 -12.61 0.13
N PHE A 72 11.75 -11.63 -0.39
CA PHE A 72 11.94 -10.22 -0.03
C PHE A 72 11.44 -9.86 1.38
N ALA A 73 10.33 -10.45 1.82
CA ALA A 73 9.80 -10.23 3.17
C ALA A 73 10.49 -11.12 4.22
N GLU A 74 11.41 -12.00 3.79
CA GLU A 74 12.02 -13.06 4.61
C GLU A 74 10.96 -13.92 5.34
N ASP A 75 9.75 -13.99 4.79
CA ASP A 75 8.61 -14.68 5.36
C ASP A 75 8.24 -15.91 4.54
N ARG A 76 8.86 -17.01 4.92
CA ARG A 76 8.62 -18.35 4.37
C ARG A 76 7.17 -18.85 4.47
N THR A 77 6.27 -18.19 5.21
CA THR A 77 4.83 -18.53 5.16
C THR A 77 4.23 -18.28 3.77
N TYR A 78 4.78 -17.36 2.98
CA TYR A 78 4.33 -17.14 1.61
C TYR A 78 4.63 -18.31 0.67
N CYS A 79 5.68 -19.10 0.95
CA CYS A 79 5.97 -20.32 0.21
C CYS A 79 4.84 -21.35 0.30
N ASP A 80 3.99 -21.28 1.33
CA ASP A 80 2.90 -22.24 1.48
C ASP A 80 1.81 -22.10 0.42
N PHE A 81 1.63 -20.89 -0.13
CA PHE A 81 0.64 -20.59 -1.16
C PHE A 81 1.09 -20.99 -2.57
N ILE A 82 2.36 -21.36 -2.75
CA ILE A 82 2.89 -21.83 -4.03
C ILE A 82 2.41 -23.25 -4.30
N THR A 83 1.63 -23.44 -5.36
CA THR A 83 1.09 -24.73 -5.78
C THR A 83 2.10 -25.57 -6.57
N ASN A 84 3.03 -24.94 -7.28
CA ASN A 84 4.12 -25.64 -7.97
C ASN A 84 5.14 -26.17 -6.95
N SER A 85 5.25 -27.50 -6.83
CA SER A 85 6.10 -28.15 -5.84
C SER A 85 7.60 -27.86 -6.00
N SER A 86 8.08 -27.67 -7.24
CA SER A 86 9.47 -27.30 -7.50
C SER A 86 9.75 -25.89 -7.01
N LEU A 87 8.90 -24.94 -7.40
CA LEU A 87 9.05 -23.54 -6.98
C LEU A 87 8.82 -23.37 -5.47
N LYS A 88 7.90 -24.14 -4.87
CA LYS A 88 7.69 -24.14 -3.41
C LYS A 88 8.92 -24.58 -2.65
N LYS A 89 9.59 -25.64 -3.12
CA LYS A 89 10.84 -26.13 -2.51
C LYS A 89 11.96 -25.10 -2.64
N GLU A 90 12.06 -24.47 -3.81
CA GLU A 90 13.01 -23.41 -4.09
C GLU A 90 12.76 -22.18 -3.21
N CYS A 91 11.50 -21.78 -3.05
CA CYS A 91 11.05 -20.70 -2.18
C CYS A 91 11.56 -20.89 -0.75
N TYR A 92 11.33 -22.06 -0.15
CA TYR A 92 11.80 -22.32 1.22
C TYR A 92 13.32 -22.30 1.33
N LYS A 93 14.02 -22.76 0.29
CA LYS A 93 15.48 -22.71 0.25
C LYS A 93 15.97 -21.26 0.28
N TYR A 94 15.50 -20.42 -0.64
CA TYR A 94 15.89 -19.02 -0.72
C TYR A 94 15.44 -18.21 0.51
N ALA A 95 14.20 -18.33 0.95
CA ALA A 95 13.70 -17.65 2.13
C ALA A 95 14.42 -18.05 3.44
N THR A 96 15.14 -19.18 3.46
CA THR A 96 15.93 -19.63 4.61
C THR A 96 17.42 -19.28 4.48
N GLU A 97 17.99 -19.39 3.29
CA GLU A 97 19.41 -19.11 3.01
C GLU A 97 19.73 -17.61 3.00
N TYR A 98 18.75 -16.74 2.72
CA TYR A 98 18.96 -15.28 2.71
C TYR A 98 19.17 -14.65 4.10
N LYS A 99 19.06 -15.41 5.20
CA LYS A 99 19.31 -14.90 6.56
C LYS A 99 20.75 -14.45 6.83
N GLU A 100 21.72 -14.81 5.98
CA GLU A 100 23.15 -14.59 6.26
C GLU A 100 23.92 -13.75 5.21
N GLN A 101 23.25 -13.04 4.29
CA GLN A 101 23.94 -12.14 3.34
C GLN A 101 23.32 -10.75 3.24
N PRO A 102 24.14 -9.75 2.86
CA PRO A 102 24.35 -8.53 3.64
C PRO A 102 23.14 -7.62 3.58
N PHE A 103 22.85 -7.01 4.73
CA PHE A 103 22.23 -5.70 4.90
C PHE A 103 21.90 -5.05 3.55
N TYR A 104 20.73 -5.34 2.99
CA TYR A 104 20.19 -4.49 1.95
C TYR A 104 20.06 -3.13 2.65
N PRO A 105 20.75 -2.07 2.17
CA PRO A 105 20.56 -0.75 2.73
C PRO A 105 19.06 -0.49 2.73
N GLU A 106 18.54 0.00 3.85
CA GLU A 106 17.11 0.19 4.10
C GLU A 106 16.46 0.80 2.85
N MET A 107 15.83 -0.07 2.04
CA MET A 107 15.24 0.35 0.78
C MET A 107 13.97 1.09 1.11
N SER A 108 13.76 2.22 0.44
CA SER A 108 12.46 2.85 0.44
C SER A 108 11.40 1.88 -0.11
N ALA A 109 10.15 2.07 0.32
CA ALA A 109 9.03 1.27 -0.21
C ALA A 109 8.97 1.32 -1.75
N GLN A 110 9.30 2.47 -2.34
CA GLN A 110 9.35 2.65 -3.78
C GLN A 110 10.46 1.81 -4.44
N GLU A 111 11.66 1.76 -3.86
CA GLU A 111 12.75 0.93 -4.40
C GLU A 111 12.41 -0.56 -4.35
N MET A 112 11.69 -0.99 -3.30
CA MET A 112 11.20 -2.37 -3.17
C MET A 112 10.12 -2.70 -4.21
N GLU A 113 9.16 -1.80 -4.43
CA GLU A 113 8.14 -1.94 -5.49
C GLU A 113 8.79 -2.00 -6.88
N ASP A 114 9.75 -1.11 -7.14
CA ASP A 114 10.50 -1.05 -8.39
C ASP A 114 11.35 -2.31 -8.62
N GLU A 115 12.02 -2.84 -7.59
CA GLU A 115 12.74 -4.11 -7.66
C GLU A 115 11.79 -5.29 -7.93
N THR A 116 10.65 -5.34 -7.24
CA THR A 116 9.67 -6.41 -7.41
C THR A 116 9.11 -6.42 -8.83
N ALA A 117 8.72 -5.25 -9.35
CA ALA A 117 8.23 -5.12 -10.73
C ALA A 117 9.32 -5.47 -11.76
N PHE A 118 10.57 -5.08 -11.51
CA PHE A 118 11.72 -5.44 -12.35
C PHE A 118 11.94 -6.95 -12.42
N GLN A 119 12.00 -7.63 -11.27
CA GLN A 119 12.17 -9.08 -11.22
C GLN A 119 10.99 -9.82 -11.85
N ALA A 120 9.76 -9.38 -11.58
CA ALA A 120 8.56 -9.96 -12.18
C ALA A 120 8.58 -9.83 -13.72
N ALA A 121 9.02 -8.69 -14.26
CA ALA A 121 9.14 -8.48 -15.70
C ALA A 121 10.19 -9.40 -16.35
N LEU A 122 11.37 -9.53 -15.74
CA LEU A 122 12.42 -10.43 -16.24
C LEU A 122 11.98 -11.90 -16.21
N PHE A 123 11.35 -12.32 -15.11
CA PHE A 123 10.91 -13.70 -14.95
C PHE A 123 9.79 -14.07 -15.92
N SER A 124 8.80 -13.18 -16.08
CA SER A 124 7.66 -13.42 -16.98
C SER A 124 7.95 -13.12 -18.45
N GLU A 125 9.15 -12.62 -18.75
CA GLU A 125 9.53 -12.06 -20.06
C GLU A 125 8.51 -11.02 -20.60
N ASN A 126 7.76 -10.38 -19.70
CA ASN A 126 6.67 -9.47 -20.05
C ASN A 126 7.07 -8.01 -19.86
N LYS A 127 7.44 -7.38 -20.98
CA LYS A 127 7.84 -5.97 -21.02
C LYS A 127 6.79 -4.97 -20.52
N THR A 128 5.50 -5.32 -20.53
CA THR A 128 4.45 -4.41 -20.02
C THR A 128 4.56 -4.20 -18.51
N VAL A 129 5.11 -5.17 -17.77
CA VAL A 129 5.32 -5.08 -16.32
C VAL A 129 6.38 -4.03 -15.99
N CYS A 130 7.34 -3.76 -16.87
CA CYS A 130 8.33 -2.69 -16.70
C CYS A 130 7.68 -1.30 -16.53
N ASN A 131 6.45 -1.09 -17.03
CA ASN A 131 5.75 0.19 -16.88
C ASN A 131 5.34 0.49 -15.43
N ASN A 132 5.32 -0.52 -14.56
CA ASN A 132 5.01 -0.36 -13.14
C ASN A 132 6.22 0.12 -12.33
N ILE A 133 7.42 0.16 -12.93
CA ILE A 133 8.64 0.67 -12.30
C ILE A 133 8.61 2.21 -12.38
N LEU A 134 8.67 2.87 -11.22
CA LEU A 134 8.65 4.33 -11.08
C LEU A 134 10.04 4.95 -11.28
N ASN A 135 11.11 4.26 -10.89
CA ASN A 135 12.48 4.67 -11.20
C ASN A 135 12.76 4.52 -12.71
N GLU A 136 12.92 5.64 -13.41
CA GLU A 136 13.11 5.67 -14.86
C GLU A 136 14.37 4.93 -15.33
N ASP A 137 15.49 5.00 -14.60
CA ASP A 137 16.72 4.29 -14.97
C ASP A 137 16.54 2.77 -14.92
N LYS A 138 15.86 2.28 -13.87
CA LYS A 138 15.55 0.85 -13.70
C LYS A 138 14.51 0.37 -14.70
N LYS A 139 13.50 1.19 -14.98
CA LYS A 139 12.49 0.94 -16.03
C LYS A 139 13.13 0.81 -17.40
N ASN A 140 14.01 1.74 -17.76
CA ASN A 140 14.72 1.69 -19.03
C ASN A 140 15.62 0.46 -19.12
N SER A 141 16.29 0.10 -18.01
CA SER A 141 17.06 -1.14 -17.91
C SER A 141 16.18 -2.37 -18.16
N CYS A 142 15.00 -2.42 -17.54
CA CYS A 142 14.02 -3.50 -17.73
C CYS A 142 13.59 -3.64 -19.19
N ILE A 143 13.22 -2.53 -19.82
CA ILE A 143 12.78 -2.44 -21.22
C ILE A 143 13.87 -2.92 -22.19
N THR A 144 15.14 -2.61 -21.88
CA THR A 144 16.31 -2.95 -22.70
C THR A 144 16.70 -4.42 -22.56
N LEU A 145 16.57 -5.00 -21.36
CA LEU A 145 16.86 -6.42 -21.15
C LEU A 145 15.84 -7.34 -21.82
N LEU A 146 14.61 -6.86 -22.02
CA LEU A 146 13.50 -7.59 -22.63
C LEU A 146 13.20 -7.20 -24.09
N SER A 147 14.12 -6.47 -24.75
CA SER A 147 14.04 -6.16 -26.19
C SER A 147 14.90 -7.10 -27.01
#